data_AF-A0A3F2TYA2-F1
#
_entry.id   AF-A0A3F2TYA2-F1
#
_cell.length_a   1.000
_cell.length_b   1.000
_cell.length_c   1.000
_cell.angle_alpha   90.00
_cell.angle_beta   90.00
_cell.angle_gamma   90.00
#
_symmetry.space_group_name_H-M   'P 1'
#
loop_
_entity.id
_entity.type
_entity.pdbx_description
1 polymer ?
#
loop_
_entity_poly.entity_id
_entity_poly.type
_entity_poly.pdbx_seq_one_letter_code
_entity_poly.pdbx_strand_id
1 'polypeptide(L)'
;TQLYQKKLADMQTEIALGLQGSLRVGRLMDEGKMAPEMISIVKRNNCGKALDIARQARDMHGGNGIQIEFHVMRHAQNLET
;
A
#
# COMPACT_ATOMS: atom_id res chain seq x y z
N THR A 1 9.40 21.74 -1.55
CA THR A 1 8.91 20.91 -2.68
C THR A 1 9.49 19.49 -2.70
N GLN A 2 10.79 19.28 -2.48
CA GLN A 2 11.40 17.93 -2.47
C GLN A 2 10.77 16.95 -1.45
N LEU A 3 10.26 17.45 -0.31
CA LEU A 3 9.59 16.61 0.70
C LEU A 3 8.31 15.94 0.18
N TYR A 4 7.53 16.60 -0.68
CA TYR A 4 6.35 15.99 -1.30
C TYR A 4 6.74 14.98 -2.38
N GLN A 5 7.75 15.31 -3.19
CA GLN A 5 8.26 14.41 -4.23
C GLN A 5 8.81 13.12 -3.65
N LYS A 6 9.57 13.20 -2.54
CA LYS A 6 10.06 12.01 -1.84
C LYS A 6 8.90 11.11 -1.39
N LYS A 7 7.88 11.69 -0.74
CA LYS A 7 6.70 10.93 -0.29
C LYS A 7 6.01 10.23 -1.46
N LEU A 8 5.78 10.93 -2.57
CA LEU A 8 5.18 10.34 -3.78
C LEU A 8 6.05 9.25 -4.42
N ALA A 9 7.37 9.44 -4.45
CA ALA A 9 8.31 8.45 -4.97
C ALA A 9 8.34 7.19 -4.10
N ASP A 10 8.31 7.35 -2.77
CA ASP A 10 8.24 6.24 -1.83
C ASP A 10 6.91 5.46 -2.03
N MET A 11 5.78 6.15 -2.17
CA MET A 11 4.47 5.53 -2.46
C MET A 11 4.50 4.73 -3.77
N GLN A 12 5.00 5.33 -4.84
CA GLN A 12 5.10 4.69 -6.15
C GLN A 12 5.96 3.42 -6.09
N THR A 13 7.10 3.50 -5.41
CA THR A 13 8.04 2.38 -5.26
C THR A 13 7.37 1.20 -4.57
N GLU A 14 6.76 1.43 -3.42
CA GLU A 14 6.17 0.37 -2.60
C GLU A 14 4.93 -0.25 -3.26
N ILE A 15 4.11 0.56 -3.95
CA ILE A 15 2.98 0.06 -4.76
C ILE A 15 3.48 -0.83 -5.89
N ALA A 16 4.52 -0.41 -6.62
CA ALA A 16 5.07 -1.18 -7.73
C ALA A 16 5.66 -2.52 -7.26
N LEU A 17 6.41 -2.52 -6.16
CA LEU A 17 6.97 -3.73 -5.56
C LEU A 17 5.87 -4.67 -5.07
N GLY A 18 4.86 -4.14 -4.36
CA GLY A 18 3.73 -4.92 -3.88
C GLY A 18 2.93 -5.56 -5.01
N LEU A 19 2.70 -4.82 -6.11
CA LEU A 19 2.03 -5.33 -7.30
C LEU A 19 2.80 -6.48 -7.95
N GLN A 20 4.11 -6.33 -8.14
CA GLN A 20 4.92 -7.40 -8.75
C GLN A 20 5.04 -8.64 -7.84
N GLY A 21 5.13 -8.44 -6.52
CA GLY A 21 5.08 -9.53 -5.54
C GLY A 21 3.76 -10.31 -5.64
N SER A 22 2.62 -9.62 -5.58
CA SER A 22 1.31 -10.27 -5.73
C SER A 22 1.12 -10.93 -7.09
N LEU A 23 1.57 -10.30 -8.18
CA LEU A 23 1.50 -10.88 -9.53
C LEU A 23 2.30 -12.18 -9.62
N ARG A 24 3.50 -12.23 -9.02
CA ARG A 24 4.30 -13.47 -9.02
C ARG A 24 3.63 -14.57 -8.22
N VAL A 25 3.08 -14.26 -7.05
CA VAL A 25 2.34 -15.24 -6.23
C VAL A 25 1.09 -15.74 -6.98
N GLY A 26 0.35 -14.86 -7.66
CA GLY A 26 -0.79 -15.24 -8.50
C GLY A 26 -0.39 -16.23 -9.60
N ARG A 27 0.68 -15.94 -10.35
CA ARG A 27 1.19 -16.85 -11.38
C ARG A 27 1.64 -18.20 -10.80
N LEU A 28 2.29 -18.21 -9.64
CA LEU A 28 2.68 -19.45 -8.96
C LEU A 28 1.48 -20.26 -8.48
N MET A 29 0.38 -19.60 -8.14
CA MET A 29 -0.87 -20.25 -7.79
C MET A 29 -1.48 -20.96 -9.01
N ASP A 30 -1.51 -20.29 -10.17
CA ASP A 30 -1.96 -20.89 -11.44
C ASP A 30 -1.06 -22.07 -11.88
N GLU A 31 0.26 -21.98 -11.62
CA GLU A 31 1.22 -23.05 -11.89
C GLU A 31 1.16 -24.23 -10.89
N GLY A 32 0.34 -24.16 -9.84
CA GLY A 32 0.29 -25.18 -8.79
C GLY A 32 1.55 -25.24 -7.90
N LYS A 33 2.32 -24.14 -7.86
CA LYS A 33 3.62 -24.02 -7.15
C LYS A 33 3.59 -23.04 -5.98
N MET A 34 2.42 -22.51 -5.64
CA MET A 34 2.28 -21.59 -4.51
C MET A 34 2.45 -22.34 -3.19
N ALA A 35 3.33 -21.82 -2.33
CA ALA A 35 3.45 -22.25 -0.95
C ALA A 35 2.75 -21.21 -0.03
N PRO A 36 2.04 -21.62 1.04
CA PRO A 36 1.32 -20.70 1.92
C PRO A 36 2.14 -19.53 2.45
N GLU A 37 3.44 -19.75 2.69
CA GLU A 37 4.39 -18.74 3.15
C GLU A 37 4.53 -17.58 2.15
N MET A 38 4.35 -17.83 0.85
CA MET A 38 4.34 -16.80 -0.18
C MET A 38 3.19 -15.82 0.02
N ILE A 39 2.00 -16.32 0.35
CA ILE A 39 0.84 -15.49 0.69
C ILE A 39 1.13 -14.68 1.96
N SER A 40 1.68 -15.31 3.00
CA SER A 40 2.04 -14.61 4.24
C SER A 40 3.01 -13.46 4.00
N ILE A 41 4.02 -13.66 3.15
CA ILE A 41 4.99 -12.62 2.78
C ILE A 41 4.28 -11.43 2.11
N VAL A 42 3.53 -11.68 1.02
CA VAL A 42 2.91 -10.58 0.26
C VAL A 42 1.80 -9.90 1.05
N LYS A 43 1.00 -10.65 1.82
CA LYS A 43 -0.06 -10.08 2.66
C LYS A 43 0.51 -9.20 3.77
N ARG A 44 1.53 -9.69 4.49
CA ARG A 44 2.18 -8.93 5.57
C ARG A 44 2.82 -7.66 5.04
N ASN A 45 3.59 -7.76 3.95
CA ASN A 45 4.27 -6.61 3.37
C ASN A 45 3.27 -5.60 2.80
N ASN A 46 2.37 -6.03 1.92
CA ASN A 46 1.55 -5.11 1.15
C ASN A 46 0.54 -4.36 2.03
N CYS A 47 -0.06 -5.02 3.04
CA CYS A 47 -0.95 -4.32 3.95
C CYS A 47 -0.23 -3.31 4.84
N GLY A 48 0.96 -3.66 5.36
CA GLY A 48 1.77 -2.71 6.12
C GLY A 48 2.15 -1.49 5.29
N LYS A 49 2.67 -1.71 4.08
CA LYS A 49 3.04 -0.62 3.16
C LYS A 49 1.85 0.21 2.72
N ALA A 50 0.70 -0.41 2.45
CA ALA A 50 -0.52 0.31 2.07
C ALA A 50 -1.00 1.23 3.21
N LEU A 51 -0.96 0.76 4.46
CA LEU A 51 -1.34 1.57 5.62
C LEU A 51 -0.40 2.76 5.81
N ASP A 52 0.91 2.54 5.73
CA ASP A 52 1.91 3.61 5.83
C ASP A 52 1.73 4.66 4.72
N ILE A 53 1.45 4.22 3.49
CA ILE A 53 1.14 5.10 2.35
C ILE A 53 -0.13 5.92 2.63
N ALA A 54 -1.20 5.29 3.12
CA ALA A 54 -2.46 5.99 3.39
C ALA A 54 -2.30 7.05 4.49
N ARG A 55 -1.54 6.75 5.55
CA ARG A 55 -1.19 7.71 6.60
C ARG A 55 -0.37 8.88 6.05
N GLN A 56 0.63 8.59 5.24
CA GLN A 56 1.45 9.62 4.60
C GLN A 56 0.65 10.49 3.63
N ALA A 57 -0.28 9.89 2.88
CA ALA A 57 -1.19 10.60 2.01
C ALA A 57 -2.12 11.53 2.80
N ARG A 58 -2.68 11.06 3.93
CA ARG A 58 -3.49 11.90 4.81
C ARG A 58 -2.69 13.12 5.29
N ASP A 59 -1.45 12.91 5.75
CA ASP A 59 -0.61 14.01 6.26
C ASP A 59 -0.26 15.02 5.17
N MET A 60 -0.07 14.56 3.93
CA MET A 60 0.13 15.45 2.76
C MET A 60 -1.11 16.29 2.42
N HIS A 61 -2.31 15.90 2.86
CA HIS A 61 -3.52 16.69 2.64
C HIS A 61 -3.80 17.68 3.78
N GLY A 62 -3.00 17.69 4.85
CA GLY A 62 -3.16 18.62 5.97
C GLY A 62 -4.59 18.60 6.55
N GLY A 63 -5.20 19.79 6.71
CA GLY A 63 -6.57 19.92 7.19
C GLY A 63 -7.62 19.29 6.26
N ASN A 64 -7.39 19.25 4.95
CA ASN A 64 -8.28 18.57 4.02
C ASN A 64 -8.25 17.05 4.22
N GLY A 65 -7.13 16.52 4.73
CA GLY A 65 -6.95 15.09 4.98
C GLY A 65 -7.88 14.50 6.03
N ILE A 66 -8.62 15.31 6.80
CA ILE A 66 -9.66 14.84 7.76
C ILE A 66 -11.09 15.07 7.25
N GLN A 67 -11.26 15.72 6.11
CA GLN A 67 -12.58 15.97 5.53
C GLN A 67 -13.06 14.74 4.77
N ILE A 68 -14.37 14.47 4.84
CA ILE A 68 -14.97 13.29 4.21
C ILE A 68 -14.87 13.30 2.66
N GLU A 69 -14.79 14.50 2.09
CA GLU A 69 -14.60 14.73 0.65
C GLU A 69 -13.26 14.20 0.15
N PHE A 70 -12.24 14.14 1.02
CA PHE A 70 -10.94 13.56 0.72
C PHE A 70 -10.84 12.16 1.31
N HIS A 71 -10.87 11.16 0.43
CA HIS A 71 -10.95 9.75 0.83
C HIS A 71 -9.72 9.18 1.56
N VAL A 72 -8.66 9.96 1.73
CA VAL A 72 -7.39 9.52 2.33
C VAL A 72 -7.55 9.01 3.77
N MET A 73 -8.37 9.67 4.60
CA MET A 73 -8.62 9.19 5.97
C MET A 73 -9.47 7.92 6.00
N ARG A 74 -10.51 7.85 5.14
CA ARG A 74 -11.34 6.65 5.00
C ARG A 74 -10.48 5.43 4.62
N HIS A 75 -9.57 5.59 3.67
CA HIS A 75 -8.66 4.52 3.29
C HIS A 75 -7.67 4.14 4.39
N ALA A 76 -7.12 5.11 5.13
CA ALA A 76 -6.23 4.82 6.26
C ALA A 76 -6.95 4.00 7.36
N GLN A 77 -8.18 4.36 7.71
CA GLN A 77 -8.98 3.63 8.69
C GLN A 77 -9.31 2.21 8.23
N ASN A 78 -9.73 2.05 6.97
CA ASN A 78 -10.03 0.73 6.40
C ASN A 78 -8.81 -0.21 6.36
N LEU A 79 -7.59 0.34 6.34
CA LEU A 79 -6.35 -0.44 6.29
C LEU A 79 -5.81 -0.81 7.68
N GLU A 80 -6.37 -0.23 8.74
CA GLU A 80 -6.02 -0.52 10.14
C GLU A 80 -6.72 -1.78 10.67
N THR A 81 -7.86 -2.15 10.08
CA THR A 81 -8.78 -3.21 10.52
C THR A 81 -9.04 -4.23 9.43
#